data_AF-A0A010RWQ8-F1
#
_entry.id   AF-A0A010RWQ8-F1
#
_cell.length_a   1.000
_cell.length_b   1.000
_cell.length_c   1.000
_cell.angle_alpha   90.00
_cell.angle_beta   90.00
_cell.angle_gamma   90.00
#
_symmetry.space_group_name_H-M   'P 1'
#
loop_
_entity.id
_entity.type
_entity.pdbx_description
1 polymer ?
#
loop_
_entity_poly.entity_id
_entity_poly.type
_entity_poly.pdbx_seq_one_letter_code
_entity_poly.pdbx_strand_id
1 'polypeptide(L)'
;MLTPTSTFALRLAGQGAARASIASSIARTTACPYSTASMKQHQASARPIGLASTAGPIARTSAAFAASPSSSIVARVVRQPRSQRCNATATASAAAQQKSAPAPGDKLDWETFFQLRKSRRRWQLGFSVISGLGSFVGGAGILATGIADPLVTQIPLDPFITMGLMTMGFGALGWLIGPSVGSLVFYTLNKRWKTQMTVKEKEFFARIKKNRVDPSVSSVGNPVPDFYGEKISSVKGYRQWLKDQRAFNKKRVSFV
;
A
#
# COMPACT_ATOMS: atom_id res chain seq x y z
N MET A 1 35.16 73.23 40.32
CA MET A 1 34.86 73.11 41.76
C MET A 1 33.47 73.68 41.98
N LEU A 2 32.56 72.84 42.51
CA LEU A 2 31.26 73.17 43.11
C LEU A 2 30.19 73.83 42.21
N THR A 3 29.11 73.10 41.90
CA THR A 3 27.72 73.42 42.30
C THR A 3 26.73 72.40 41.68
N PRO A 4 25.53 72.24 42.28
CA PRO A 4 24.95 70.91 42.50
C PRO A 4 23.46 70.78 42.10
N THR A 5 22.92 69.59 42.35
CA THR A 5 21.55 69.23 42.78
C THR A 5 20.33 70.00 42.25
N SER A 6 19.45 69.28 41.52
CA SER A 6 17.97 69.24 41.67
C SER A 6 17.33 68.72 40.36
N THR A 7 16.21 68.00 40.27
CA THR A 7 15.20 67.50 41.21
C THR A 7 14.10 66.83 40.36
N PHE A 8 13.27 66.01 41.02
CA PHE A 8 11.91 65.54 40.66
C PHE A 8 11.70 64.27 39.81
N ALA A 9 10.90 63.41 40.44
CA ALA A 9 10.41 62.12 40.05
C ALA A 9 9.32 62.18 38.96
N LEU A 10 9.17 61.08 38.23
CA LEU A 10 7.88 60.68 37.65
C LEU A 10 7.78 59.15 37.68
N ARG A 11 6.98 58.65 38.63
CA ARG A 11 6.39 57.32 38.56
C ARG A 11 5.41 57.32 37.39
N LEU A 12 5.61 56.45 36.42
CA LEU A 12 4.57 56.06 35.48
C LEU A 12 4.27 54.57 35.67
N ALA A 13 3.07 54.30 36.20
CA ALA A 13 2.45 53.00 36.12
C ALA A 13 2.07 52.74 34.66
N GLY A 14 2.47 51.59 34.12
CA GLY A 14 2.12 51.14 32.78
C GLY A 14 2.04 49.63 32.75
N GLN A 15 0.83 49.11 32.73
CA GLN A 15 0.50 47.70 32.59
C GLN A 15 0.94 47.16 31.22
N GLY A 16 1.32 45.88 31.20
CA GLY A 16 1.12 45.02 30.05
C GLY A 16 2.35 44.77 29.17
N ALA A 17 3.01 43.62 29.38
CA ALA A 17 3.33 42.66 28.32
C ALA A 17 4.04 41.46 28.94
N ALA A 18 3.39 40.30 28.87
CA ALA A 18 3.93 39.03 29.31
C ALA A 18 5.22 38.70 28.55
N ARG A 19 6.33 38.57 29.29
CA ARG A 19 7.55 37.93 28.80
C ARG A 19 7.30 36.42 28.82
N ALA A 20 6.87 35.87 27.70
CA ALA A 20 6.83 34.42 27.50
C ALA A 20 8.26 33.93 27.27
N SER A 21 8.90 33.44 28.33
CA SER A 21 10.13 32.67 28.27
C SER A 21 9.87 31.40 27.46
N ILE A 22 10.53 31.25 26.32
CA ILE A 22 10.54 30.01 25.53
C ILE A 22 11.42 29.02 26.30
N ALA A 23 10.79 28.23 27.16
CA ALA A 23 11.40 27.07 27.77
C ALA A 23 11.52 25.97 26.71
N SER A 24 12.77 25.64 26.37
CA SER A 24 13.16 24.54 25.50
C SER A 24 12.80 23.21 26.17
N SER A 25 11.60 22.67 25.90
CA SER A 25 11.23 21.32 26.32
C SER A 25 11.72 20.30 25.29
N ILE A 26 12.90 19.73 25.56
CA ILE A 26 13.40 18.52 24.92
C ILE A 26 12.42 17.39 25.23
N ALA A 27 11.64 16.99 24.23
CA ALA A 27 10.74 15.85 24.33
C ALA A 27 11.57 14.55 24.38
N ARG A 28 11.59 13.96 25.58
CA ARG A 28 12.04 12.60 25.89
C ARG A 28 11.38 11.59 24.94
N THR A 29 12.20 10.88 24.17
CA THR A 29 11.80 9.65 23.49
C THR A 29 11.61 8.55 24.52
N THR A 30 10.37 8.14 24.80
CA THR A 30 10.09 6.90 25.53
C THR A 30 10.26 5.74 24.57
N ALA A 31 11.40 5.05 24.68
CA ALA A 31 11.65 3.78 24.05
C ALA A 31 10.72 2.70 24.65
N CYS A 32 10.01 1.97 23.79
CA CYS A 32 9.23 0.80 24.19
C CYS A 32 10.17 -0.41 24.33
N PRO A 33 10.22 -1.10 25.48
CA PRO A 33 10.88 -2.39 25.58
C PRO A 33 9.90 -3.48 25.11
N TYR A 34 10.21 -4.17 24.02
CA TYR A 34 9.61 -5.48 23.74
C TYR A 34 10.73 -6.49 23.66
N SER A 35 11.11 -7.01 24.84
CA SER A 35 12.01 -8.14 24.96
C SER A 35 11.32 -9.42 24.49
N THR A 36 12.02 -10.13 23.62
CA THR A 36 11.73 -11.48 23.17
C THR A 36 11.86 -12.45 24.35
N ALA A 37 10.77 -13.10 24.74
CA ALA A 37 10.82 -14.19 25.69
C ALA A 37 11.47 -15.41 25.03
N SER A 38 12.71 -15.70 25.44
CA SER A 38 13.43 -16.95 25.20
C SER A 38 12.88 -18.02 26.14
N MET A 39 12.35 -19.12 25.60
CA MET A 39 12.02 -20.31 26.39
C MET A 39 13.01 -21.45 26.11
N LYS A 40 13.67 -21.83 27.20
CA LYS A 40 14.48 -23.01 27.51
C LYS A 40 14.41 -24.17 26.51
N GLN A 41 15.57 -24.40 25.93
CA GLN A 41 16.06 -25.64 25.35
C GLN A 41 16.33 -26.67 26.47
N HIS A 42 15.59 -27.78 26.48
CA HIS A 42 16.03 -29.02 27.12
C HIS A 42 16.34 -30.03 26.02
N GLN A 43 17.58 -30.48 25.97
CA GLN A 43 18.02 -31.59 25.14
C GLN A 43 18.87 -32.50 26.03
N ALA A 44 18.54 -33.79 26.05
CA ALA A 44 19.47 -34.92 25.82
C ALA A 44 18.97 -36.23 26.49
N SER A 45 18.71 -37.25 25.67
CA SER A 45 19.05 -38.67 25.92
C SER A 45 18.74 -39.43 24.61
N ALA A 46 19.72 -39.65 23.72
CA ALA A 46 20.68 -40.77 23.67
C ALA A 46 20.07 -42.13 23.20
N ARG A 47 20.20 -42.39 21.88
CA ARG A 47 20.64 -43.62 21.14
C ARG A 47 20.04 -45.03 21.47
N PRO A 48 20.28 -46.09 20.67
CA PRO A 48 20.73 -46.21 19.27
C PRO A 48 19.94 -47.24 18.41
N ILE A 49 20.36 -47.30 17.15
CA ILE A 49 20.11 -48.29 16.08
C ILE A 49 20.55 -49.70 16.47
N GLY A 50 19.81 -50.74 16.03
CA GLY A 50 20.22 -52.15 16.05
C GLY A 50 19.53 -52.95 14.94
N LEU A 51 20.34 -53.67 14.14
CA LEU A 51 19.99 -54.50 12.98
C LEU A 51 19.65 -55.97 13.32
N ALA A 52 19.06 -56.65 12.32
CA ALA A 52 19.02 -58.11 12.04
C ALA A 52 17.89 -58.91 12.73
N SER A 53 17.38 -60.05 12.20
CA SER A 53 17.25 -60.69 10.87
C SER A 53 16.44 -61.99 11.09
N THR A 54 15.95 -62.61 10.00
CA THR A 54 15.58 -64.03 9.78
C THR A 54 14.10 -64.48 9.72
N ALA A 55 13.80 -65.16 8.58
CA ALA A 55 12.85 -66.25 8.27
C ALA A 55 11.33 -65.98 8.41
N GLY A 56 10.41 -66.36 7.51
CA GLY A 56 10.32 -67.29 6.36
C GLY A 56 8.83 -67.42 5.95
N PRO A 57 8.43 -68.20 4.90
CA PRO A 57 7.46 -67.80 3.87
C PRO A 57 6.09 -68.53 3.88
N ILE A 58 5.17 -68.18 2.94
CA ILE A 58 4.16 -69.00 2.18
C ILE A 58 3.23 -67.99 1.44
N ALA A 59 3.35 -67.73 0.13
CA ALA A 59 2.90 -68.46 -1.07
C ALA A 59 1.49 -68.11 -1.61
N ARG A 60 1.47 -67.72 -2.90
CA ARG A 60 0.42 -67.83 -3.96
C ARG A 60 -0.91 -67.08 -3.72
N THR A 61 -1.39 -66.27 -4.65
CA THR A 61 -1.82 -66.70 -5.99
C THR A 61 -1.93 -65.52 -6.97
N SER A 62 -1.78 -65.91 -8.23
CA SER A 62 -1.73 -65.15 -9.47
C SER A 62 -3.08 -64.59 -9.91
N ALA A 63 -3.08 -63.46 -10.62
CA ALA A 63 -3.64 -63.35 -11.98
C ALA A 63 -3.32 -61.98 -12.57
N ALA A 64 -2.70 -62.00 -13.74
CA ALA A 64 -2.43 -60.86 -14.60
C ALA A 64 -3.57 -60.68 -15.64
N PHE A 65 -3.31 -59.76 -16.57
CA PHE A 65 -4.00 -59.44 -17.82
C PHE A 65 -5.06 -58.34 -17.73
N ALA A 66 -5.21 -57.42 -18.69
CA ALA A 66 -4.35 -56.75 -19.66
C ALA A 66 -5.27 -55.75 -20.39
N ALA A 67 -4.70 -54.62 -20.81
CA ALA A 67 -4.97 -53.84 -22.02
C ALA A 67 -6.40 -53.40 -22.42
N SER A 68 -6.50 -52.09 -22.66
CA SER A 68 -7.48 -51.40 -23.50
C SER A 68 -7.58 -51.95 -24.92
N PRO A 69 -8.66 -51.61 -25.65
CA PRO A 69 -8.44 -50.79 -26.84
C PRO A 69 -9.48 -49.69 -27.09
N SER A 70 -9.02 -48.67 -27.81
CA SER A 70 -9.76 -47.58 -28.42
C SER A 70 -10.69 -48.07 -29.54
N SER A 71 -11.84 -47.43 -29.72
CA SER A 71 -12.58 -47.47 -31.00
C SER A 71 -13.38 -46.20 -31.20
N SER A 72 -13.06 -45.52 -32.30
CA SER A 72 -13.71 -44.38 -32.90
C SER A 72 -14.89 -44.82 -33.77
N ILE A 73 -16.08 -44.23 -33.61
CA ILE A 73 -17.14 -44.28 -34.64
C ILE A 73 -17.75 -42.89 -34.83
N VAL A 74 -17.83 -42.52 -36.11
CA VAL A 74 -18.28 -41.25 -36.66
C VAL A 74 -19.79 -41.29 -36.95
N ALA A 75 -20.45 -40.19 -36.57
CA ALA A 75 -21.69 -39.54 -37.05
C ALA A 75 -22.87 -40.35 -37.65
N ARG A 76 -24.09 -40.06 -37.15
CA ARG A 76 -25.20 -39.58 -38.00
C ARG A 76 -26.25 -38.75 -37.24
N VAL A 77 -26.71 -37.72 -37.95
CA VAL A 77 -27.65 -36.63 -37.66
C VAL A 77 -29.08 -37.10 -37.44
N VAL A 78 -29.81 -36.48 -36.49
CA VAL A 78 -31.27 -36.24 -36.58
C VAL A 78 -31.61 -34.84 -36.06
N ARG A 79 -32.34 -34.10 -36.91
CA ARG A 79 -32.98 -32.78 -36.73
C ARG A 79 -34.02 -32.77 -35.59
N GLN A 80 -34.18 -31.63 -34.91
CA GLN A 80 -35.41 -30.81 -34.98
C GLN A 80 -35.32 -29.54 -34.08
N PRO A 81 -36.18 -28.52 -34.33
CA PRO A 81 -35.83 -27.10 -34.22
C PRO A 81 -36.23 -26.47 -32.88
N ARG A 82 -35.51 -25.43 -32.47
CA ARG A 82 -36.02 -24.48 -31.48
C ARG A 82 -35.89 -23.05 -32.00
N SER A 83 -37.04 -22.40 -32.05
CA SER A 83 -37.36 -21.11 -32.63
C SER A 83 -36.37 -20.00 -32.28
N GLN A 84 -35.73 -19.45 -33.32
CA GLN A 84 -35.10 -18.14 -33.24
C GLN A 84 -36.17 -17.09 -33.55
N ARG A 85 -36.57 -16.33 -32.53
CA ARG A 85 -37.25 -15.04 -32.73
C ARG A 85 -36.26 -13.94 -32.33
N CYS A 86 -35.67 -13.36 -33.36
CA CYS A 86 -34.97 -12.09 -33.31
C CYS A 86 -36.00 -10.95 -33.18
N ASN A 87 -36.04 -10.29 -32.03
CA ASN A 87 -36.50 -8.90 -31.95
C ASN A 87 -35.27 -8.05 -31.62
N ALA A 88 -34.57 -7.65 -32.67
CA ALA A 88 -33.57 -6.59 -32.61
C ALA A 88 -34.30 -5.25 -32.63
N THR A 89 -34.64 -4.73 -31.46
CA THR A 89 -34.81 -3.28 -31.29
C THR A 89 -33.55 -2.78 -30.63
N ALA A 90 -32.58 -2.42 -31.47
CA ALA A 90 -31.38 -1.72 -31.06
C ALA A 90 -31.75 -0.27 -30.69
N THR A 91 -32.34 -0.06 -29.52
CA THR A 91 -32.11 1.20 -28.81
C THR A 91 -30.78 1.04 -28.11
N ALA A 92 -29.76 1.63 -28.72
CA ALA A 92 -28.47 1.85 -28.12
C ALA A 92 -28.67 2.59 -26.79
N SER A 93 -28.73 1.84 -25.70
CA SER A 93 -28.37 2.37 -24.39
C SER A 93 -26.88 2.64 -24.42
N ALA A 94 -26.51 3.76 -25.03
CA ALA A 94 -25.35 4.50 -24.63
C ALA A 94 -25.58 4.80 -23.15
N ALA A 95 -25.11 3.91 -22.28
CA ALA A 95 -24.82 4.22 -20.90
C ALA A 95 -23.68 5.23 -20.93
N ALA A 96 -24.03 6.46 -21.29
CA ALA A 96 -23.29 7.64 -20.92
C ALA A 96 -23.19 7.53 -19.41
N GLN A 97 -22.00 7.17 -18.95
CA GLN A 97 -21.60 7.30 -17.57
C GLN A 97 -21.58 8.80 -17.29
N GLN A 98 -22.78 9.39 -17.13
CA GLN A 98 -22.96 10.71 -16.57
C GLN A 98 -22.36 10.63 -15.18
N LYS A 99 -21.13 11.12 -15.10
CA LYS A 99 -20.48 11.47 -13.86
C LYS A 99 -21.28 12.64 -13.29
N SER A 100 -22.42 12.33 -12.68
CA SER A 100 -23.20 13.28 -11.90
C SER A 100 -22.23 13.88 -10.90
N ALA A 101 -21.90 15.17 -11.06
CA ALA A 101 -21.21 15.90 -10.03
C ALA A 101 -22.07 15.78 -8.76
N PRO A 102 -21.55 15.22 -7.66
CA PRO A 102 -22.40 14.98 -6.50
C PRO A 102 -22.83 16.32 -5.93
N ALA A 103 -24.14 16.47 -5.77
CA ALA A 103 -24.73 17.59 -5.08
C ALA A 103 -24.19 17.64 -3.63
N PRO A 104 -24.02 18.84 -3.05
CA PRO A 104 -23.53 19.01 -1.69
C PRO A 104 -24.57 18.47 -0.69
N GLY A 105 -24.53 17.17 -0.41
CA GLY A 105 -25.48 16.48 0.47
C GLY A 105 -25.44 14.96 0.32
N ASP A 106 -25.01 14.45 -0.83
CA ASP A 106 -24.93 13.00 -1.03
C ASP A 106 -23.74 12.39 -0.28
N LYS A 107 -24.05 11.32 0.47
CA LYS A 107 -23.05 10.47 1.11
C LYS A 107 -22.18 9.87 0.01
N LEU A 108 -20.86 10.05 0.11
CA LEU A 108 -19.86 9.50 -0.81
C LEU A 108 -20.18 8.05 -1.16
N ASP A 109 -20.42 7.68 -2.41
CA ASP A 109 -20.66 6.27 -2.80
C ASP A 109 -19.39 5.40 -2.67
N TRP A 110 -19.56 4.08 -2.51
CA TRP A 110 -18.45 3.12 -2.41
C TRP A 110 -17.60 3.05 -3.68
N GLU A 111 -18.21 3.10 -4.87
CA GLU A 111 -17.41 3.08 -6.11
C GLU A 111 -16.56 4.35 -6.22
N THR A 112 -17.16 5.50 -5.91
CA THR A 112 -16.45 6.77 -5.95
C THR A 112 -15.37 6.86 -4.87
N PHE A 113 -15.60 6.31 -3.68
CA PHE A 113 -14.56 6.17 -2.63
C PHE A 113 -13.33 5.40 -3.13
N PHE A 114 -13.53 4.25 -3.79
CA PHE A 114 -12.41 3.46 -4.32
C PHE A 114 -11.68 4.18 -5.47
N GLN A 115 -12.41 4.92 -6.31
CA GLN A 115 -11.80 5.77 -7.33
C GLN A 115 -10.97 6.90 -6.71
N LEU A 116 -11.47 7.55 -5.66
CA LEU A 116 -10.73 8.58 -4.94
C LEU A 116 -9.43 8.02 -4.35
N ARG A 117 -9.48 6.84 -3.72
CA ARG A 117 -8.29 6.18 -3.17
C ARG A 117 -7.25 5.85 -4.26
N LYS A 118 -7.69 5.33 -5.42
CA LYS A 118 -6.80 5.12 -6.58
C LYS A 118 -6.19 6.42 -7.08
N SER A 119 -7.01 7.45 -7.21
CA SER A 119 -6.56 8.75 -7.72
C SER A 119 -5.51 9.36 -6.79
N ARG A 120 -5.68 9.30 -5.46
CA ARG A 120 -4.69 9.78 -4.49
C ARG A 120 -3.29 9.19 -4.74
N ARG A 121 -3.19 7.87 -4.92
CA ARG A 121 -1.91 7.19 -5.21
C ARG A 121 -1.32 7.61 -6.56
N ARG A 122 -2.16 7.80 -7.59
CA ARG A 122 -1.72 8.29 -8.91
C ARG A 122 -1.22 9.73 -8.85
N TRP A 123 -1.88 10.60 -8.08
CA TRP A 123 -1.43 11.97 -7.88
C TRP A 123 -0.08 12.02 -7.16
N GLN A 124 0.12 11.22 -6.11
CA GLN A 124 1.41 11.14 -5.42
C GLN A 124 2.54 10.67 -6.35
N LEU A 125 2.29 9.63 -7.15
CA LEU A 125 3.27 9.13 -8.13
C LEU A 125 3.54 10.15 -9.25
N GLY A 126 2.48 10.75 -9.80
CA GLY A 126 2.60 11.75 -10.86
C GLY A 126 3.39 12.97 -10.39
N PHE A 127 3.09 13.50 -9.21
CA PHE A 127 3.84 14.62 -8.64
C PHE A 127 5.27 14.26 -8.25
N SER A 128 5.54 13.01 -7.83
CA SER A 128 6.91 12.54 -7.58
C SER A 128 7.76 12.57 -8.86
N VAL A 129 7.21 12.11 -9.98
CA VAL A 129 7.90 12.15 -11.28
C VAL A 129 8.06 13.59 -11.77
N ILE A 130 6.99 14.39 -11.73
CA ILE A 130 7.03 15.79 -12.18
C ILE A 130 8.00 16.62 -11.34
N SER A 131 7.96 16.46 -10.02
CA SER A 131 8.87 17.18 -9.11
C SER A 131 10.31 16.72 -9.30
N GLY A 132 10.56 15.41 -9.49
CA GLY A 132 11.90 14.90 -9.80
C GLY A 132 12.45 15.45 -11.11
N LEU A 133 11.66 15.42 -12.19
CA LEU A 133 12.06 15.99 -13.48
C LEU A 133 12.22 17.51 -13.41
N GLY A 134 11.30 18.21 -12.73
CA GLY A 134 11.35 19.65 -12.53
C GLY A 134 12.57 20.08 -11.75
N SER A 135 12.92 19.38 -10.66
CA SER A 135 14.14 19.64 -9.89
C SER A 135 15.40 19.22 -10.63
N PHE A 136 15.36 18.19 -11.48
CA PHE A 136 16.49 17.82 -12.33
C PHE A 136 16.80 18.92 -13.35
N VAL A 137 15.79 19.37 -14.10
CA VAL A 137 15.92 20.43 -15.11
C VAL A 137 16.26 21.77 -14.45
N GLY A 138 15.57 22.12 -13.36
CA GLY A 138 15.85 23.34 -12.61
C GLY A 138 17.24 23.32 -11.95
N GLY A 139 17.64 22.17 -11.40
CA GLY A 139 18.97 21.96 -10.83
C GLY A 139 20.07 22.09 -11.87
N ALA A 140 19.89 21.49 -13.06
CA ALA A 140 20.82 21.67 -14.18
C ALA A 140 20.91 23.14 -14.60
N GLY A 141 19.78 23.83 -14.70
CA GLY A 141 19.74 25.25 -15.04
C GLY A 141 20.44 26.14 -14.01
N ILE A 142 20.25 25.86 -12.72
CA ILE A 142 20.95 26.57 -11.64
C ILE A 142 22.45 26.27 -11.68
N LEU A 143 22.86 25.02 -11.84
CA LEU A 143 24.27 24.65 -11.94
C LEU A 143 24.95 25.31 -13.15
N ALA A 144 24.23 25.46 -14.26
CA ALA A 144 24.73 26.14 -15.47
C ALA A 144 25.02 27.64 -15.26
N THR A 145 24.54 28.25 -14.16
CA THR A 145 24.88 29.64 -13.82
C THR A 145 26.26 29.79 -13.15
N GLY A 146 26.97 28.70 -12.89
CA GLY A 146 28.31 28.71 -12.28
C GLY A 146 28.32 28.77 -10.75
N ILE A 147 27.16 28.67 -10.09
CA ILE A 147 27.09 28.77 -8.62
C ILE A 147 27.83 27.63 -7.89
N ALA A 148 28.08 26.52 -8.58
CA ALA A 148 28.69 25.33 -8.00
C ALA A 148 30.19 25.23 -8.25
N ASP A 149 30.78 26.14 -9.04
CA ASP A 149 32.22 26.17 -9.35
C ASP A 149 33.13 26.08 -8.11
N PRO A 150 32.92 26.84 -7.00
CA PRO A 150 33.76 26.69 -5.81
C PRO A 150 33.61 25.31 -5.16
N LEU A 151 32.43 24.70 -5.26
CA LEU A 151 32.11 23.39 -4.70
C LEU A 151 32.70 22.25 -5.55
N VAL A 152 32.78 22.44 -6.88
CA VAL A 152 33.40 21.48 -7.81
C VAL A 152 34.90 21.42 -7.61
N THR A 153 35.57 22.56 -7.44
CA THR A 153 37.05 22.59 -7.26
C THR A 153 37.53 21.93 -5.98
N GLN A 154 36.66 21.77 -4.98
CA GLN A 154 36.97 21.11 -3.72
C GLN A 154 36.89 19.58 -3.80
N ILE A 155 36.16 19.04 -4.78
CA ILE A 155 35.96 17.61 -4.94
C ILE A 155 37.02 17.11 -5.93
N PRO A 156 37.87 16.12 -5.57
CA PRO A 156 38.94 15.62 -6.43
C PRO A 156 38.45 14.76 -7.62
N LEU A 157 37.18 14.87 -8.00
CA LEU A 157 36.55 14.18 -9.12
C LEU A 157 36.49 15.10 -10.34
N ASP A 158 36.40 14.52 -11.54
CA ASP A 158 36.19 15.27 -12.79
C ASP A 158 34.95 16.20 -12.69
N PRO A 159 35.08 17.51 -13.03
CA PRO A 159 33.97 18.45 -13.07
C PRO A 159 32.70 17.94 -13.75
N PHE A 160 32.82 17.19 -14.85
CA PHE A 160 31.64 16.63 -15.54
C PHE A 160 30.90 15.61 -14.68
N ILE A 161 31.64 14.74 -13.97
CA ILE A 161 31.06 13.74 -13.08
C ILE A 161 30.44 14.43 -11.86
N THR A 162 31.13 15.40 -11.27
CA THR A 162 30.64 16.16 -10.12
C THR A 162 29.34 16.92 -10.45
N MET A 163 29.28 17.61 -11.60
CA MET A 163 28.07 18.29 -12.07
C MET A 163 26.94 17.32 -12.38
N GLY A 164 27.25 16.17 -13.01
CA GLY A 164 26.27 15.11 -13.25
C GLY A 164 25.67 14.57 -11.95
N LEU A 165 26.51 14.30 -10.95
CA LEU A 165 26.07 13.84 -9.63
C LEU A 165 25.24 14.87 -8.89
N MET A 166 25.63 16.15 -8.92
CA MET A 166 24.83 17.23 -8.33
C MET A 166 23.47 17.36 -9.01
N THR A 167 23.43 17.31 -10.35
CA THR A 167 22.18 17.37 -11.12
C THR A 167 21.26 16.19 -10.80
N MET A 168 21.80 14.97 -10.76
CA MET A 168 21.07 13.78 -10.33
C MET A 168 20.61 13.89 -8.87
N GLY A 169 21.42 14.50 -8.00
CA GLY A 169 21.09 14.80 -6.61
C GLY A 169 19.86 15.71 -6.50
N PHE A 170 19.79 16.79 -7.27
CA PHE A 170 18.60 17.65 -7.33
C PHE A 170 17.36 16.89 -7.83
N GLY A 171 17.51 16.05 -8.86
CA GLY A 171 16.43 15.18 -9.33
C GLY A 171 15.93 14.21 -8.26
N ALA A 172 16.83 13.57 -7.52
CA ALA A 172 16.51 12.65 -6.44
C ALA A 172 15.81 13.35 -5.26
N LEU A 173 16.28 14.54 -4.89
CA LEU A 173 15.65 15.37 -3.85
C LEU A 173 14.24 15.82 -4.26
N GLY A 174 14.09 16.28 -5.51
CA GLY A 174 12.78 16.65 -6.07
C GLY A 174 11.81 15.48 -6.11
N TRP A 175 12.31 14.29 -6.48
CA TRP A 175 11.53 13.07 -6.51
C TRP A 175 11.02 12.65 -5.12
N LEU A 176 11.86 12.82 -4.08
CA LEU A 176 11.52 12.50 -2.69
C LEU A 176 10.49 13.47 -2.09
N ILE A 177 10.56 14.75 -2.45
CA ILE A 177 9.61 15.78 -1.98
C ILE A 177 8.25 15.66 -2.69
N GLY A 178 8.24 15.16 -3.93
CA GLY A 178 7.05 15.16 -4.77
C GLY A 178 5.80 14.45 -4.21
N PRO A 179 5.87 13.26 -3.56
CA PRO A 179 4.70 12.62 -2.95
C PRO A 179 4.03 13.48 -1.86
N SER A 180 4.82 14.22 -1.08
CA SER A 180 4.32 15.12 -0.04
C SER A 180 3.56 16.29 -0.66
N VAL A 181 4.13 16.93 -1.70
CA VAL A 181 3.47 17.99 -2.46
C VAL A 181 2.21 17.48 -3.16
N GLY A 182 2.28 16.29 -3.77
CA GLY A 182 1.13 15.68 -4.45
C GLY A 182 -0.02 15.33 -3.50
N SER A 183 0.30 14.94 -2.26
CA SER A 183 -0.71 14.75 -1.20
C SER A 183 -1.43 16.06 -0.88
N LEU A 184 -0.68 17.15 -0.72
CA LEU A 184 -1.25 18.48 -0.46
C LEU A 184 -2.17 18.92 -1.60
N VAL A 185 -1.72 18.83 -2.86
CA VAL A 185 -2.52 19.20 -4.03
C VAL A 185 -3.78 18.35 -4.14
N PHE A 186 -3.69 17.04 -3.89
CA PHE A 186 -4.87 16.17 -3.91
C PHE A 186 -5.93 16.59 -2.89
N TYR A 187 -5.51 16.92 -1.66
CA TYR A 187 -6.43 17.35 -0.61
C TYR A 187 -6.97 18.76 -0.82
N THR A 188 -6.21 19.67 -1.43
CA THR A 188 -6.72 21.01 -1.74
C THR A 188 -7.78 20.98 -2.84
N LEU A 189 -7.63 20.11 -3.85
CA LEU A 189 -8.63 19.92 -4.90
C LEU A 189 -9.87 19.15 -4.39
N ASN A 190 -9.69 18.15 -3.53
CA ASN A 190 -10.77 17.30 -3.03
C ASN A 190 -11.21 17.65 -1.60
N LYS A 191 -11.07 18.91 -1.16
CA LYS A 191 -11.38 19.36 0.21
C LYS A 191 -12.76 18.91 0.69
N ARG A 192 -13.75 19.01 -0.19
CA ARG A 192 -15.15 18.65 0.11
C ARG A 192 -15.31 17.19 0.53
N TRP A 193 -14.45 16.29 0.03
CA TRP A 193 -14.61 14.84 0.19
C TRP A 193 -13.64 14.27 1.23
N LYS A 194 -12.70 15.09 1.74
CA LYS A 194 -11.67 14.66 2.69
C LYS A 194 -12.28 13.99 3.93
N THR A 195 -13.23 14.65 4.58
CA THR A 195 -13.87 14.14 5.81
C THR A 195 -14.66 12.86 5.53
N GLN A 196 -15.49 12.85 4.48
CA GLN A 196 -16.30 11.68 4.13
C GLN A 196 -15.42 10.47 3.75
N MET A 197 -14.31 10.72 3.05
CA MET A 197 -13.34 9.71 2.68
C MET A 197 -12.65 9.11 3.90
N THR A 198 -12.28 9.91 4.91
CA THR A 198 -11.71 9.39 6.16
C THR A 198 -12.69 8.52 6.94
N VAL A 199 -13.98 8.91 7.00
CA VAL A 199 -15.01 8.09 7.64
C VAL A 199 -15.19 6.76 6.90
N LYS A 200 -15.34 6.79 5.58
CA LYS A 200 -15.44 5.56 4.77
C LYS A 200 -14.20 4.69 4.82
N GLU A 201 -13.03 5.29 4.93
CA GLU A 201 -11.78 4.55 5.08
C GLU A 201 -11.73 3.78 6.40
N LYS A 202 -12.20 4.38 7.51
CA LYS A 202 -12.37 3.68 8.79
C LYS A 202 -13.40 2.55 8.69
N GLU A 203 -14.55 2.79 8.07
CA GLU A 203 -15.57 1.76 7.85
C GLU A 203 -15.04 0.60 7.00
N PHE A 204 -14.29 0.91 5.94
CA PHE A 204 -13.64 -0.08 5.09
C PHE A 204 -12.69 -0.94 5.91
N PHE A 205 -11.79 -0.34 6.69
CA PHE A 205 -10.87 -1.10 7.53
C PHE A 205 -11.58 -1.93 8.60
N ALA A 206 -12.67 -1.43 9.19
CA ALA A 206 -13.49 -2.21 10.11
C ALA A 206 -14.09 -3.46 9.43
N ARG A 207 -14.56 -3.33 8.18
CA ARG A 207 -15.08 -4.45 7.38
C ARG A 207 -13.98 -5.46 7.01
N ILE A 208 -12.77 -4.99 6.68
CA ILE A 208 -11.62 -5.87 6.43
C ILE A 208 -11.24 -6.62 7.70
N LYS A 209 -11.08 -5.92 8.82
CA LYS A 209 -10.74 -6.52 10.12
C LYS A 209 -11.74 -7.59 10.55
N LYS A 210 -13.03 -7.39 10.28
CA LYS A 210 -14.09 -8.36 10.60
C LYS A 210 -14.04 -9.62 9.74
N ASN A 211 -13.68 -9.49 8.46
CA ASN A 211 -13.81 -10.57 7.47
C ASN A 211 -12.47 -11.23 7.08
N ARG A 212 -11.33 -10.70 7.55
CA ARG A 212 -10.01 -11.27 7.30
C ARG A 212 -9.87 -12.61 8.01
N VAL A 213 -9.17 -13.55 7.37
CA VAL A 213 -8.79 -14.82 7.98
C VAL A 213 -7.45 -14.68 8.72
N ASP A 214 -7.25 -15.49 9.75
CA ASP A 214 -6.00 -15.59 10.49
C ASP A 214 -4.88 -16.15 9.59
N PRO A 215 -3.71 -15.49 9.53
CA PRO A 215 -2.63 -15.88 8.63
C PRO A 215 -1.79 -17.03 9.20
N SER A 216 -1.91 -17.34 10.50
CA SER A 216 -1.15 -18.41 11.15
C SER A 216 -1.50 -19.81 10.67
N VAL A 217 -2.70 -19.98 10.12
CA VAL A 217 -3.21 -21.26 9.61
C VAL A 217 -2.91 -21.47 8.12
N SER A 218 -1.91 -20.75 7.60
CA SER A 218 -1.45 -20.89 6.21
C SER A 218 -0.73 -22.21 5.98
N SER A 219 -0.98 -22.85 4.84
CA SER A 219 -0.20 -24.02 4.39
C SER A 219 0.31 -23.81 2.97
N VAL A 220 1.35 -24.57 2.58
CA VAL A 220 1.95 -24.47 1.23
C VAL A 220 0.92 -24.72 0.11
N GLY A 221 -0.08 -25.58 0.36
CA GLY A 221 -1.19 -25.85 -0.59
C GLY A 221 -2.36 -24.86 -0.53
N ASN A 222 -2.39 -23.97 0.47
CA ASN A 222 -3.44 -22.96 0.63
C ASN A 222 -2.80 -21.64 1.11
N PRO A 223 -2.19 -20.87 0.19
CA PRO A 223 -1.58 -19.60 0.54
C PRO A 223 -2.62 -18.61 1.06
N VAL A 224 -2.21 -17.74 1.98
CA VAL A 224 -3.09 -16.75 2.62
C VAL A 224 -3.49 -15.69 1.58
N PRO A 225 -4.80 -15.45 1.38
CA PRO A 225 -5.27 -14.32 0.57
C PRO A 225 -4.81 -12.99 1.18
N ASP A 226 -4.78 -11.92 0.38
CA ASP A 226 -4.35 -10.57 0.81
C ASP A 226 -4.93 -10.20 2.19
N PHE A 227 -4.08 -10.26 3.22
CA PHE A 227 -4.48 -10.12 4.62
C PHE A 227 -4.95 -8.70 4.97
N TYR A 228 -4.38 -7.70 4.30
CA TYR A 228 -4.65 -6.29 4.56
C TYR A 228 -5.67 -5.68 3.60
N GLY A 229 -5.99 -6.38 2.51
CA GLY A 229 -6.90 -5.88 1.49
C GLY A 229 -6.30 -4.73 0.68
N GLU A 230 -4.98 -4.68 0.54
CA GLU A 230 -4.26 -3.64 -0.21
C GLU A 230 -4.71 -3.60 -1.68
N LYS A 231 -5.00 -4.76 -2.27
CA LYS A 231 -5.37 -4.88 -3.68
C LYS A 231 -6.84 -4.55 -3.96
N ILE A 232 -7.65 -4.32 -2.91
CA ILE A 232 -9.06 -3.96 -3.07
C ILE A 232 -9.16 -2.52 -3.55
N SER A 233 -9.59 -2.38 -4.80
CA SER A 233 -9.60 -1.11 -5.50
C SER A 233 -10.95 -0.81 -6.17
N SER A 234 -11.96 -1.65 -5.93
CA SER A 234 -13.35 -1.51 -6.41
C SER A 234 -14.27 -2.38 -5.55
N VAL A 235 -15.59 -2.18 -5.64
CA VAL A 235 -16.55 -3.05 -4.93
C VAL A 235 -16.51 -4.48 -5.47
N LYS A 236 -16.33 -4.65 -6.78
CA LYS A 236 -16.12 -5.99 -7.38
C LYS A 236 -14.90 -6.68 -6.79
N GLY A 237 -13.79 -5.96 -6.64
CA GLY A 237 -12.58 -6.47 -5.99
C GLY A 237 -12.83 -6.86 -4.52
N TYR A 238 -13.62 -6.08 -3.79
CA TYR A 238 -14.01 -6.42 -2.42
C TYR A 238 -14.83 -7.72 -2.35
N ARG A 239 -15.80 -7.90 -3.26
CA ARG A 239 -16.59 -9.14 -3.32
C ARG A 239 -15.74 -10.36 -3.66
N GLN A 240 -14.79 -10.20 -4.58
CA GLN A 240 -13.84 -11.27 -4.91
C GLN A 240 -12.98 -11.63 -3.68
N TRP A 241 -12.42 -10.62 -3.02
CA TRP A 241 -11.65 -10.81 -1.80
C TRP A 241 -12.44 -11.56 -0.72
N LEU A 242 -13.73 -11.24 -0.52
CA LEU A 242 -14.58 -12.00 0.43
C LEU A 242 -14.76 -13.47 0.03
N LYS A 243 -14.83 -13.77 -1.28
CA LYS A 243 -14.88 -15.15 -1.76
C LYS A 243 -13.56 -15.86 -1.49
N ASP A 244 -12.43 -15.19 -1.70
CA ASP A 244 -11.10 -15.76 -1.47
C ASP A 244 -10.90 -16.09 0.02
N GLN A 245 -11.32 -15.20 0.93
CA GLN A 245 -11.32 -15.46 2.38
C GLN A 245 -12.19 -16.68 2.75
N ARG A 246 -13.40 -16.78 2.17
CA ARG A 246 -14.29 -17.94 2.40
C ARG A 246 -13.73 -19.24 1.81
N ALA A 247 -13.09 -19.16 0.64
CA ALA A 247 -12.47 -20.32 -0.01
C ALA A 247 -11.29 -20.84 0.81
N PHE A 248 -10.48 -19.95 1.37
CA PHE A 248 -9.42 -20.31 2.31
C PHE A 248 -10.00 -20.98 3.57
N ASN A 249 -11.09 -20.43 4.12
CA ASN A 249 -11.81 -21.03 5.25
C ASN A 249 -12.48 -22.37 4.94
N LYS A 250 -12.90 -22.60 3.69
CA LYS A 250 -13.46 -23.88 3.28
C LYS A 250 -12.37 -24.95 3.20
N LYS A 251 -11.24 -24.60 2.59
CA LYS A 251 -10.10 -25.52 2.42
C LYS A 251 -9.56 -26.02 3.77
N ARG A 252 -9.50 -25.16 4.78
CA ARG A 252 -9.08 -25.59 6.14
C ARG A 252 -10.02 -26.60 6.80
N VAL A 253 -11.31 -26.63 6.45
CA VAL A 253 -12.29 -27.58 7.03
C VAL A 253 -12.36 -28.87 6.22
N SER A 254 -12.13 -28.81 4.91
CA SER A 254 -12.26 -29.98 4.02
C SER A 254 -11.10 -30.97 4.06
N PHE A 255 -9.98 -30.62 4.69
CA PHE A 255 -8.79 -31.48 4.81
C PHE A 255 -8.50 -31.90 6.26
N VAL A 256 -9.50 -31.84 7.14
CA VAL A 256 -9.46 -32.44 8.48
C VAL A 256 -10.02 -33.86 8.41
#